data_AF-A0A2N1NKI8-F1
#
_entry.id   AF-A0A2N1NKI8-F1
#
_cell.length_a   1.000
_cell.length_b   1.000
_cell.length_c   1.000
_cell.angle_alpha   90.00
_cell.angle_beta   90.00
_cell.angle_gamma   90.00
#
_symmetry.space_group_name_H-M   'P 1'
#
loop_
_entity.id
_entity.type
_entity.pdbx_description
1 polymer ?
#
loop_
_entity_poly.entity_id
_entity_poly.type
_entity_poly.pdbx_seq_one_letter_code
_entity_poly.pdbx_strand_id
1 'polypeptide(L)'
;MYLDQLVSPDGNYLLTWDEVKRLNNNNFKGPKPKWFNLLENDFILSNYRTLTYPLTDNYSIPTRLQNIPEQLIGSHKKYNEWTYHWNASIQNCIIGKTYLQDTDTRSSI
;
A
#
# COMPACT_ATOMS: atom_id res chain seq x y z
N MET A 1 3.08 4.76 -14.15
CA MET A 1 3.57 3.84 -13.09
C MET A 1 4.90 4.37 -12.63
N TYR A 2 5.10 4.49 -11.32
CA TYR A 2 6.30 5.05 -10.72
C TYR A 2 7.23 3.94 -10.20
N LEU A 3 8.51 4.25 -9.99
CA LEU A 3 9.53 3.26 -9.64
C LEU A 3 9.30 2.65 -8.25
N ASP A 4 8.84 3.47 -7.29
CA ASP A 4 8.40 3.05 -5.94
C ASP A 4 7.24 2.03 -5.96
N GLN A 5 6.43 2.04 -7.03
CA GLN A 5 5.35 1.06 -7.24
C GLN A 5 5.85 -0.28 -7.77
N LEU A 6 7.10 -0.36 -8.23
CA LEU A 6 7.73 -1.54 -8.81
C LEU A 6 8.66 -2.26 -7.84
N VAL A 7 9.03 -1.62 -6.75
CA VAL A 7 9.98 -2.16 -5.78
C VAL A 7 9.30 -2.56 -4.48
N SER A 8 10.01 -3.40 -3.73
CA SER A 8 9.63 -3.79 -2.38
C SER A 8 9.58 -2.57 -1.45
N PRO A 9 8.81 -2.62 -0.35
CA PRO A 9 8.69 -1.48 0.57
C PRO A 9 10.03 -1.02 1.19
N ASP A 10 11.01 -1.92 1.28
CA ASP A 10 12.38 -1.66 1.74
C ASP A 10 13.33 -1.22 0.61
N GLY A 11 12.83 -1.11 -0.63
CA GLY A 11 13.59 -0.56 -1.76
C GLY A 11 14.72 -1.43 -2.28
N ASN A 12 14.87 -2.66 -1.80
CA ASN A 12 15.99 -3.54 -2.12
C ASN A 12 15.72 -4.49 -3.30
N TYR A 13 14.46 -4.80 -3.56
CA TYR A 13 14.08 -5.84 -4.52
C TYR A 13 13.08 -5.30 -5.55
N LEU A 14 13.24 -5.72 -6.80
CA LEU A 14 12.20 -5.52 -7.81
C LEU A 14 11.08 -6.54 -7.59
N LEU A 15 9.84 -6.08 -7.53
CA LEU A 15 8.67 -6.96 -7.44
C LEU A 15 8.48 -7.75 -8.74
N THR A 16 7.81 -8.88 -8.67
CA THR A 16 7.33 -9.60 -9.86
C THR A 16 6.20 -8.84 -10.54
N TRP A 17 5.98 -9.10 -11.83
CA TRP A 17 4.85 -8.48 -12.55
C TRP A 17 3.48 -8.80 -11.92
N ASP A 18 3.31 -10.01 -11.38
CA ASP A 18 2.07 -10.40 -10.71
C ASP A 18 1.87 -9.66 -9.39
N GLU A 19 2.94 -9.43 -8.63
CA GLU A 19 2.89 -8.61 -7.42
C GLU A 19 2.58 -7.15 -7.72
N VAL A 20 3.19 -6.58 -8.76
CA VAL A 20 2.92 -5.20 -9.22
C VAL A 20 1.45 -5.04 -9.61
N LYS A 21 0.88 -5.99 -10.36
CA LYS A 21 -0.56 -5.98 -10.69
C LYS A 21 -1.43 -6.04 -9.44
N ARG A 22 -1.13 -6.98 -8.53
CA ARG A 22 -1.87 -7.20 -7.29
C ARG A 22 -1.83 -5.98 -6.37
N LEU A 23 -0.65 -5.37 -6.19
CA LEU A 23 -0.43 -4.28 -5.24
C LEU A 23 -0.93 -2.93 -5.76
N ASN A 24 -0.88 -2.70 -7.07
CA ASN A 24 -1.35 -1.44 -7.65
C ASN A 24 -2.84 -1.45 -7.98
N ASN A 25 -3.58 -2.51 -7.61
CA ASN A 25 -4.99 -2.74 -7.93
C ASN A 25 -5.33 -2.44 -9.40
N ASN A 26 -4.37 -2.71 -10.28
CA ASN A 26 -4.52 -2.46 -11.70
C ASN A 26 -5.28 -3.65 -12.29
N ASN A 27 -6.48 -3.42 -12.81
CA ASN A 27 -7.29 -4.41 -13.55
C ASN A 27 -6.66 -4.84 -14.89
N PHE A 28 -5.34 -4.75 -15.01
CA PHE A 28 -4.58 -5.06 -16.20
C PHE A 28 -4.56 -6.58 -16.44
N LYS A 29 -5.23 -7.01 -17.50
CA LYS A 29 -5.32 -8.42 -17.94
C LYS A 29 -4.38 -8.76 -19.11
N GLY A 30 -3.51 -7.83 -19.49
CA GLY A 30 -2.61 -7.98 -20.64
C GLY A 30 -1.34 -8.78 -20.32
N PRO A 31 -0.55 -9.10 -21.37
CA PRO A 31 0.76 -9.68 -21.20
C PRO A 31 1.70 -8.70 -20.50
N LYS A 32 2.76 -9.24 -19.89
CA LYS A 32 3.82 -8.45 -19.26
C LYS A 32 4.40 -7.43 -20.26
N PRO A 33 4.42 -6.13 -19.93
CA PRO A 33 4.96 -5.12 -20.82
C PRO A 33 6.45 -5.33 -21.11
N LYS A 34 6.88 -5.04 -22.35
CA LYS A 34 8.29 -5.16 -22.77
C LYS A 34 9.24 -4.31 -21.92
N TRP A 35 8.82 -3.11 -21.52
CA TRP A 35 9.62 -2.22 -20.69
C TRP A 35 9.94 -2.85 -19.31
N PHE A 36 9.08 -3.73 -18.79
CA PHE A 36 9.33 -4.40 -17.52
C PHE A 36 10.43 -5.45 -17.66
N ASN A 37 10.49 -6.13 -18.81
CA ASN A 37 11.59 -7.07 -19.09
C ASN A 37 12.93 -6.34 -19.20
N LEU A 38 12.94 -5.11 -19.75
CA LEU A 38 14.16 -4.29 -19.79
C LEU A 38 14.62 -3.94 -18.37
N LEU A 39 13.70 -3.56 -17.48
CA LEU A 39 14.04 -3.32 -16.07
C LEU A 39 14.64 -4.53 -15.38
N GLU A 40 14.09 -5.72 -15.62
CA GLU A 40 14.62 -6.94 -15.01
C GLU A 40 16.03 -7.28 -15.50
N ASN A 41 16.35 -6.99 -16.77
CA ASN A 41 17.68 -7.29 -17.31
C ASN A 41 18.72 -6.25 -16.87
N ASP A 42 18.32 -4.97 -16.79
CA ASP A 42 19.28 -3.87 -16.62
C ASP A 42 19.49 -3.49 -15.15
N PHE A 43 18.52 -3.78 -14.27
CA PHE A 43 18.52 -3.27 -12.89
C PHE A 43 18.61 -4.37 -11.82
N ILE A 44 18.77 -5.64 -12.19
CA ILE A 44 18.85 -6.76 -11.26
C ILE A 44 20.26 -7.37 -11.24
N LEU A 45 20.84 -7.55 -10.05
CA LEU A 45 22.17 -8.14 -9.84
C LEU A 45 22.17 -9.67 -9.79
N SER A 46 21.02 -10.33 -9.55
CA SER A 46 20.98 -11.76 -9.23
C SER A 46 19.62 -12.43 -9.50
N ASN A 47 19.58 -13.76 -9.46
CA ASN A 47 18.36 -14.59 -9.52
C ASN A 47 17.32 -14.21 -8.45
N TYR A 48 17.75 -13.53 -7.37
CA TYR A 48 16.89 -13.08 -6.28
C TYR A 48 16.26 -11.70 -6.48
N ARG A 49 16.31 -11.13 -7.70
CA ARG A 49 15.72 -9.83 -8.05
C ARG A 49 16.22 -8.62 -7.23
N THR A 50 17.41 -8.74 -6.65
CA THR A 50 18.07 -7.64 -5.92
C THR A 50 18.44 -6.52 -6.89
N LEU A 51 18.07 -5.28 -6.53
CA LEU A 51 18.35 -4.12 -7.36
C LEU A 51 19.84 -3.77 -7.36
N THR A 52 20.34 -3.33 -8.51
CA THR A 52 21.69 -2.77 -8.67
C THR A 52 21.89 -1.51 -7.83
N TYR A 53 20.84 -0.69 -7.75
CA TYR A 53 20.79 0.54 -6.98
C TYR A 53 19.54 0.52 -6.10
N PRO A 54 19.66 0.20 -4.80
CA PRO A 54 18.54 0.19 -3.87
C PRO A 54 17.89 1.58 -3.76
N LEU A 55 16.56 1.61 -3.83
CA LEU A 55 15.78 2.83 -3.63
C LEU A 55 15.55 3.03 -2.13
N THR A 56 16.62 3.42 -1.45
CA THR A 56 16.69 3.55 0.02
C THR A 56 16.20 4.89 0.54
N ASP A 57 15.47 5.68 -0.27
CA ASP A 57 14.95 6.96 0.19
C ASP A 57 14.05 6.77 1.41
N ASN A 58 14.44 7.46 2.49
CA ASN A 58 13.93 7.39 3.85
C ASN A 58 12.42 7.08 3.91
N TYR A 59 12.08 5.87 4.36
CA TYR A 59 10.80 5.44 4.94
C TYR A 59 9.57 6.31 4.59
N SER A 60 9.34 6.58 3.31
CA SER A 60 8.09 7.21 2.90
C SER A 60 7.11 6.08 2.68
N ILE A 61 6.10 6.01 3.56
CA ILE A 61 4.96 5.10 3.42
C ILE A 61 4.49 5.18 1.97
N PRO A 62 4.67 4.13 1.15
CA PRO A 62 4.35 4.20 -0.27
C PRO A 62 2.90 4.65 -0.42
N THR A 63 2.64 5.60 -1.31
CA THR A 63 1.36 6.34 -1.41
C THR A 63 0.15 5.41 -1.50
N ARG A 64 0.31 4.19 -2.02
CA ARG A 64 -0.70 3.12 -2.04
C ARG A 64 -1.20 2.66 -0.66
N LEU A 65 -0.37 2.77 0.38
CA LEU A 65 -0.74 2.51 1.78
C LEU A 65 -1.42 3.71 2.44
N GLN A 66 -1.36 4.90 1.82
CA GLN A 66 -2.05 6.11 2.29
C GLN A 66 -3.48 6.20 1.78
N ASN A 67 -3.89 5.29 0.87
CA ASN A 67 -5.28 5.17 0.42
C ASN A 67 -6.11 4.57 1.56
N ILE A 68 -6.47 5.41 2.52
CA ILE A 68 -7.53 5.12 3.48
C ILE A 68 -8.79 4.92 2.63
N PRO A 69 -9.49 3.77 2.71
CA PRO A 69 -10.76 3.63 2.02
C PRO A 69 -11.66 4.80 2.44
N GLU A 70 -12.22 5.51 1.46
CA GLU A 70 -13.18 6.58 1.74
C GLU A 70 -14.20 6.04 2.74
N GLN A 71 -14.21 6.65 3.93
CA GLN A 71 -15.23 6.34 4.91
C GLN A 71 -16.54 6.78 4.27
N LEU A 72 -17.28 5.81 3.71
CA LEU A 72 -18.67 6.01 3.36
C LEU A 72 -19.34 6.50 4.64
N ILE A 73 -19.63 7.81 4.69
CA ILE A 73 -20.47 8.42 5.73
C ILE A 73 -21.90 7.96 5.44
N GLY A 74 -22.12 6.66 5.60
CA GLY A 74 -23.42 6.04 5.71
C GLY A 74 -23.62 5.76 7.20
N SER A 75 -24.74 6.23 7.74
CA SER A 75 -25.21 5.92 9.08
C SER A 75 -25.45 4.40 9.21
N HIS A 76 -24.37 3.64 9.35
CA HIS A 76 -24.41 2.22 9.63
C HIS A 76 -23.94 2.06 11.08
N LYS A 77 -24.86 1.63 11.95
CA LYS A 77 -24.49 1.12 13.27
C LYS A 77 -23.70 -0.16 13.05
N LYS A 78 -22.38 -0.04 12.98
CA LYS A 78 -21.44 -1.14 12.77
C LYS A 78 -21.13 -1.76 14.12
N TYR A 79 -21.50 -3.03 14.28
CA TYR A 79 -21.25 -3.83 15.47
C TYR A 79 -20.14 -4.84 15.17
N ASN A 80 -19.18 -5.00 16.08
CA ASN A 80 -18.15 -6.05 16.06
C ASN A 80 -17.21 -6.06 14.83
N GLU A 81 -16.92 -4.89 14.25
CA GLU A 81 -15.99 -4.79 13.12
C GLU A 81 -14.54 -4.64 13.60
N TRP A 82 -13.59 -5.16 12.83
CA TRP A 82 -12.18 -4.83 13.00
C TRP A 82 -11.93 -3.46 12.36
N THR A 83 -11.36 -2.55 13.13
CA THR A 83 -10.96 -1.23 12.66
C THR A 83 -9.46 -1.05 12.86
N TYR A 84 -8.86 -0.30 11.96
CA TYR A 84 -7.47 0.13 12.07
C TYR A 84 -7.39 1.61 11.74
N HIS A 85 -6.54 2.34 12.46
CA HIS A 85 -6.25 3.73 12.12
C HIS A 85 -4.79 4.06 12.40
N TRP A 86 -4.24 4.97 11.60
CA TRP A 86 -2.90 5.48 11.79
C TRP A 86 -2.91 6.58 12.84
N ASN A 87 -2.12 6.43 13.91
CA ASN A 87 -1.91 7.47 14.89
C ASN A 87 -0.57 8.16 14.61
N ALA A 88 -0.65 9.38 14.07
CA ALA A 88 0.52 10.15 13.68
C ALA A 88 1.41 10.53 14.88
N SER A 89 0.84 10.74 16.07
CA SER A 89 1.58 11.16 17.26
C SER A 89 2.52 10.09 17.79
N ILE A 90 2.17 8.81 17.62
CA ILE A 90 2.99 7.66 18.05
C ILE A 90 3.65 6.94 16.86
N GLN A 91 3.45 7.45 15.63
CA GLN A 91 3.85 6.81 14.37
C GLN A 91 3.57 5.30 14.32
N ASN A 92 2.37 4.90 14.73
CA ASN A 92 2.02 3.50 14.82
C ASN A 92 0.57 3.24 14.38
N CYS A 93 0.32 2.01 13.92
CA CYS A 93 -1.00 1.54 13.54
C CYS A 93 -1.73 0.97 14.76
N ILE A 94 -2.89 1.51 15.09
CA ILE A 94 -3.75 1.00 16.15
C ILE A 94 -4.83 0.14 15.52
N ILE A 95 -4.93 -1.11 15.97
CA ILE A 95 -5.90 -2.10 15.47
C ILE A 95 -6.76 -2.54 16.65
N GLY A 96 -8.08 -2.54 16.47
CA GLY A 96 -9.01 -2.91 17.52
C GLY A 96 -10.35 -3.41 16.97
N LYS A 97 -11.09 -4.12 17.81
CA LYS A 97 -12.46 -4.57 17.50
C LYS A 97 -13.46 -3.61 18.12
N THR A 98 -14.30 -2.99 17.31
CA THR A 98 -15.31 -2.03 17.76
C THR A 98 -16.54 -2.77 18.26
N TYR A 99 -16.94 -2.55 19.52
CA TYR A 99 -18.15 -3.14 20.08
C TYR A 99 -19.41 -2.37 19.67
N LEU A 100 -19.33 -1.03 19.64
CA LEU A 100 -20.37 -0.12 19.17
C LEU A 100 -19.69 1.16 18.67
N GLN A 101 -19.92 1.55 17.43
CA GLN A 101 -19.53 2.88 16.93
C GLN A 101 -20.75 3.80 17.01
N ASP A 102 -20.76 4.70 18.00
CA ASP A 102 -21.77 5.75 18.07
C ASP A 102 -21.32 6.90 17.17
N THR A 103 -21.98 7.06 16.03
CA THR A 103 -21.77 8.21 15.15
C THR A 103 -22.72 9.31 15.61
N ASP A 104 -22.53 9.82 16.83
CA ASP A 104 -23.28 11.00 17.26
C ASP A 104 -22.72 12.21 16.49
N THR A 105 -23.44 12.63 15.47
CA THR A 105 -23.15 13.82 14.67
C THR A 105 -23.50 15.12 15.40
N ARG A 106 -23.74 15.08 16.72
CA ARG A 106 -24.07 16.24 17.54
C ARG A 106 -23.20 16.38 18.79
N SER A 107 -21.89 16.42 18.62
CA SER A 107 -21.04 17.20 19.53
C SER A 107 -20.69 18.51 18.86
N SER A 108 -21.64 19.44 18.84
CA SER A 108 -21.33 20.86 18.68
C SER A 108 -20.74 21.36 20.01
N ILE A 109 -19.66 22.13 19.91
CA ILE A 109 -19.07 22.94 20.99
C ILE A 109 -20.13 23.90 21.56
#